data_AF-A0A9Q0KUU0-F1
#
_entry.id   AF-A0A9Q0KUU0-F1
#
_cell.length_a   1.000
_cell.length_b   1.000
_cell.length_c   1.000
_cell.angle_alpha   90.00
_cell.angle_beta   90.00
_cell.angle_gamma   90.00
#
_symmetry.space_group_name_H-M   'P 1'
#
loop_
_entity.id
_entity.type
_entity.pdbx_description
1 polymer ?
#
loop_
_entity_poly.entity_id
_entity_poly.type
_entity_poly.pdbx_seq_one_letter_code
_entity_poly.pdbx_strand_id
1 'polypeptide(L)'
;MIDLCRNLSIPIIFTRHNLKSPSHYRMLGEIWNNDLIIDGTPEAELMLVLNLKNGDKVLEKNTYSAFRGTGLEEYLVERGIKEVIIIGVMTNLCCEMTAREAFVRGFRVFFSTDATATSESKRRSRIWLMGLLIWLIVRGLRRVSLRIDCDLDE
;
A
#
# COMPACT_ATOMS: atom_id res chain seq x y z
N MET A 1 -13.02 -5.85 -1.46
CA MET A 1 -12.63 -4.49 -1.00
C MET A 1 -12.52 -3.49 -2.17
N ILE A 2 -11.73 -3.77 -3.22
CA ILE A 2 -11.53 -2.84 -4.35
C ILE A 2 -12.86 -2.41 -4.98
N ASP A 3 -13.66 -3.38 -5.40
CA ASP A 3 -14.94 -3.11 -6.05
C ASP A 3 -15.95 -2.44 -5.11
N LEU A 4 -15.92 -2.81 -3.82
CA LEU A 4 -16.76 -2.15 -2.81
C LEU A 4 -16.43 -0.65 -2.70
N CYS A 5 -15.15 -0.30 -2.64
CA CYS A 5 -14.75 1.11 -2.57
C CYS A 5 -15.06 1.86 -3.86
N ARG A 6 -14.89 1.24 -5.03
CA ARG A 6 -15.34 1.81 -6.31
C ARG A 6 -16.85 2.09 -6.31
N ASN A 7 -17.66 1.12 -5.88
CA ASN A 7 -19.11 1.25 -5.80
C ASN A 7 -19.56 2.35 -4.82
N LEU A 8 -18.75 2.60 -3.79
CA LEU A 8 -19.00 3.65 -2.79
C LEU A 8 -18.32 4.98 -3.13
N SER A 9 -17.72 5.11 -4.31
CA SER A 9 -16.95 6.29 -4.73
C SER A 9 -15.87 6.70 -3.72
N ILE A 10 -15.32 5.73 -3.01
CA ILE A 10 -14.19 5.91 -2.10
C ILE A 10 -12.91 5.93 -2.94
N PRO A 11 -12.10 7.01 -2.87
CA PRO A 11 -10.82 7.07 -3.56
C PRO A 11 -9.90 5.90 -3.19
N ILE A 12 -9.27 5.33 -4.21
CA ILE A 12 -8.30 4.24 -4.08
C ILE A 12 -6.95 4.75 -4.57
N ILE A 13 -5.93 4.54 -3.76
CA ILE A 13 -4.55 4.86 -4.10
C ILE A 13 -3.77 3.56 -4.05
N PHE A 14 -3.11 3.23 -5.15
CA PHE A 14 -2.19 2.11 -5.24
C PHE A 14 -0.78 2.62 -5.04
N THR A 15 0.10 1.78 -4.50
CA THR A 15 1.53 2.12 -4.47
C THR A 15 2.31 1.05 -5.22
N ARG A 16 3.43 1.45 -5.81
CA ARG A 16 4.33 0.55 -6.53
C ARG A 16 5.74 0.82 -6.01
N HIS A 17 6.38 -0.23 -5.53
CA HIS A 17 7.77 -0.11 -5.08
C HIS A 17 8.67 -0.20 -6.30
N ASN A 18 9.42 0.86 -6.55
CA ASN A 18 10.19 0.99 -7.76
C ASN A 18 11.53 1.67 -7.45
N LEU A 19 12.61 0.94 -7.73
CA LEU A 19 13.98 1.43 -7.57
C LEU A 19 14.60 1.66 -8.94
N LYS A 20 14.93 2.92 -9.24
CA LYS A 20 15.59 3.31 -10.50
C LYS A 20 17.01 2.76 -10.65
N SER A 21 17.72 2.57 -9.54
CA SER A 21 19.08 2.02 -9.54
C SER A 21 19.41 1.43 -8.17
N PRO A 22 20.08 0.26 -8.11
CA PRO A 22 20.58 -0.33 -6.87
C PRO A 22 21.52 0.59 -6.08
N SER A 23 22.29 1.45 -6.77
CA SER A 23 23.32 2.29 -6.15
C SER A 23 22.77 3.37 -5.22
N HIS A 24 21.51 3.78 -5.39
CA HIS A 24 20.86 4.81 -4.59
C HIS A 24 20.29 4.29 -3.26
N TYR A 25 20.17 2.97 -3.08
CA TYR A 25 19.44 2.37 -1.95
C TYR A 25 20.29 1.31 -1.23
N ARG A 26 21.55 1.63 -0.95
CA ARG A 26 22.52 0.73 -0.30
C ARG A 26 21.97 -0.02 0.91
N MET A 27 21.28 0.67 1.82
CA MET A 27 20.72 0.05 3.02
C MET A 27 19.61 -0.96 2.69
N LEU A 28 18.75 -0.68 1.70
CA LEU A 28 17.77 -1.67 1.23
C LEU A 28 18.49 -2.84 0.55
N GLY A 29 19.51 -2.57 -0.27
CA GLY A 29 20.36 -3.63 -0.83
C GLY A 29 20.97 -4.53 0.24
N GLU A 30 21.51 -3.96 1.31
CA GLU A 30 22.07 -4.74 2.43
C GLU A 30 21.01 -5.56 3.16
N ILE A 31 19.88 -4.94 3.53
CA ILE A 31 18.78 -5.61 4.26
C ILE A 31 18.13 -6.71 3.41
N TRP A 32 18.11 -6.56 2.08
CA TRP A 32 17.48 -7.49 1.15
C TRP A 32 18.47 -8.35 0.36
N ASN A 33 19.76 -8.34 0.69
CA ASN A 33 20.81 -9.05 -0.05
C ASN A 33 20.84 -8.73 -1.56
N ASN A 34 20.61 -7.48 -1.93
CA ASN A 34 20.49 -6.96 -3.30
C ASN A 34 19.35 -7.57 -4.12
N ASP A 35 18.47 -8.34 -3.48
CA ASP A 35 17.19 -8.73 -4.05
C ASP A 35 16.28 -7.50 -3.98
N LEU A 36 16.21 -6.76 -5.09
CA LEU A 36 15.60 -5.44 -5.16
C LEU A 36 14.61 -5.38 -6.33
N ILE A 37 13.48 -4.71 -6.12
CA ILE A 37 12.50 -4.49 -7.18
C ILE A 37 12.96 -3.30 -8.03
N ILE A 38 13.44 -3.58 -9.24
CA ILE A 38 14.01 -2.60 -10.16
C ILE A 38 12.97 -2.21 -11.21
N ASP A 39 12.97 -0.92 -11.60
CA ASP A 39 12.06 -0.43 -12.65
C ASP A 39 12.21 -1.24 -13.95
N GLY A 40 11.07 -1.51 -14.60
CA GLY A 40 11.03 -2.24 -15.87
C GLY A 40 11.21 -3.76 -15.76
N THR A 41 11.37 -4.32 -14.56
CA THR A 41 11.30 -5.78 -14.37
C THR A 41 9.86 -6.23 -14.13
N PRO A 42 9.49 -7.47 -14.49
CA PRO A 42 8.14 -8.00 -14.25
C PRO A 42 7.71 -7.94 -12.76
N GLU A 43 8.67 -8.04 -11.84
CA GLU A 43 8.42 -7.98 -10.40
C GLU A 43 8.04 -6.57 -9.92
N ALA A 44 8.36 -5.53 -10.70
CA ALA A 44 7.95 -4.16 -10.42
C ALA A 44 6.51 -3.89 -10.82
N GLU A 45 5.89 -4.73 -11.65
CA GLU A 45 4.54 -4.52 -12.15
C GLU A 45 3.46 -4.84 -11.11
N LEU A 46 2.37 -4.05 -11.17
CA LEU A 46 1.21 -4.31 -10.32
C LEU A 46 0.46 -5.56 -10.83
N MET A 47 0.01 -6.38 -9.88
CA MET A 47 -0.69 -7.62 -10.22
C MET A 47 -1.98 -7.35 -11.02
N LEU A 48 -2.20 -8.13 -12.08
CA LEU A 48 -3.39 -8.03 -12.92
C LEU A 48 -4.70 -8.21 -12.14
N VAL A 49 -4.69 -8.99 -11.05
CA VAL A 49 -5.86 -9.20 -10.17
C VAL A 49 -6.39 -7.91 -9.54
N LEU A 50 -5.56 -6.85 -9.44
CA LEU A 50 -6.00 -5.55 -8.95
C LEU A 50 -6.96 -4.85 -9.91
N ASN A 51 -7.00 -5.28 -11.18
CA ASN A 51 -7.93 -4.79 -12.19
C ASN A 51 -7.99 -3.26 -12.22
N LEU A 52 -6.81 -2.64 -12.35
CA LEU A 52 -6.63 -1.18 -12.42
C LEU A 52 -7.52 -0.60 -13.53
N LYS A 53 -8.20 0.49 -13.22
CA LYS A 53 -9.04 1.24 -14.15
C LYS A 53 -8.38 2.55 -14.53
N ASN A 54 -8.77 3.07 -15.69
CA ASN A 54 -8.38 4.42 -16.09
C ASN A 54 -8.83 5.42 -15.01
N GLY A 55 -7.88 6.20 -14.50
CA GLY A 55 -8.10 7.15 -13.42
C GLY A 55 -7.69 6.66 -12.03
N ASP A 56 -7.36 5.38 -11.85
CA ASP A 56 -6.79 4.89 -10.60
C ASP A 56 -5.43 5.55 -10.33
N LYS A 57 -5.23 6.06 -9.12
CA LYS A 57 -3.99 6.72 -8.73
C LYS A 57 -2.95 5.68 -8.32
N VAL A 58 -1.83 5.63 -9.03
CA VAL A 58 -0.65 4.83 -8.65
C VAL A 58 0.45 5.78 -8.18
N LEU A 59 1.02 5.50 -7.00
CA LEU A 59 2.15 6.21 -6.42
C LEU A 59 3.40 5.34 -6.50
N GLU A 60 4.41 5.86 -7.20
CA GLU A 60 5.74 5.25 -7.21
C GLU A 60 6.48 5.61 -5.92
N LYS A 61 7.10 4.61 -5.28
CA LYS A 61 7.92 4.85 -4.09
C LYS A 61 9.15 3.97 -4.07
N ASN A 62 10.17 4.49 -3.41
CA ASN A 62 11.50 3.88 -3.32
C ASN A 62 11.91 3.53 -1.88
N THR A 63 11.01 3.69 -0.92
CA THR A 63 11.19 3.31 0.48
C THR A 63 9.95 2.55 0.99
N TYR A 64 9.92 2.18 2.27
CA TYR A 64 8.75 1.54 2.87
C TYR A 64 7.56 2.50 3.01
N SER A 65 7.82 3.78 3.31
CA SER A 65 6.77 4.79 3.44
C SER A 65 6.18 5.19 2.09
N ALA A 66 4.85 5.21 1.98
CA ALA A 66 4.17 5.82 0.84
C ALA A 66 4.00 7.33 0.95
N PHE A 67 4.43 7.99 2.02
CA PHE A 67 4.45 9.45 2.10
C PHE A 67 5.78 10.04 1.60
N ARG A 68 6.88 9.32 1.78
CA ARG A 68 8.21 9.84 1.48
C ARG A 68 8.43 10.02 -0.03
N GLY A 69 8.37 11.27 -0.49
CA GLY A 69 8.72 11.65 -1.86
C GLY A 69 7.72 11.22 -2.93
N THR A 70 6.48 10.93 -2.55
CA THR A 70 5.44 10.40 -3.46
C THR A 70 4.35 11.42 -3.82
N GLY A 71 4.24 12.53 -3.08
CA GLY A 71 3.14 13.48 -3.19
C GLY A 71 1.83 13.01 -2.51
N LEU A 72 1.88 11.96 -1.69
CA LEU A 72 0.68 11.40 -1.07
C LEU A 72 0.02 12.38 -0.09
N GLU A 73 0.80 13.04 0.75
CA GLU A 73 0.26 13.95 1.77
C GLU A 73 -0.51 15.10 1.13
N GLU A 74 0.10 15.72 0.13
CA GLU A 74 -0.48 16.79 -0.67
C GLU A 74 -1.78 16.32 -1.33
N TYR A 75 -1.76 15.14 -1.95
CA TYR A 75 -2.95 14.55 -2.57
C TYR A 75 -4.11 14.37 -1.59
N LEU A 76 -3.82 13.89 -0.37
CA LEU A 76 -4.82 13.68 0.67
C LEU A 76 -5.36 15.03 1.20
N VAL A 77 -4.47 15.98 1.49
CA VAL A 77 -4.83 17.30 2.03
C VAL A 77 -5.65 18.10 1.04
N GLU A 78 -5.26 18.16 -0.23
CA GLU A 78 -5.98 18.87 -1.30
C GLU A 78 -7.42 18.38 -1.47
N ARG A 79 -7.69 17.12 -1.14
CA ARG A 79 -9.00 16.47 -1.24
C ARG A 79 -9.77 16.46 0.08
N GLY A 80 -9.26 17.14 1.12
CA GLY A 80 -9.91 17.22 2.42
C GLY A 80 -10.00 15.87 3.16
N ILE A 81 -9.08 14.96 2.86
CA ILE A 81 -9.08 13.59 3.36
C ILE A 81 -8.54 13.57 4.79
N LYS A 82 -9.24 12.89 5.71
CA LYS A 82 -8.84 12.82 7.12
C LYS A 82 -8.68 11.41 7.66
N GLU A 83 -9.15 10.42 6.92
CA GLU A 83 -9.17 9.02 7.35
C GLU A 83 -8.57 8.15 6.26
N VAL A 84 -7.85 7.10 6.66
CA VAL A 84 -7.12 6.22 5.75
C VAL A 84 -7.24 4.78 6.26
N ILE A 85 -7.68 3.84 5.41
CA ILE A 85 -7.58 2.40 5.71
C ILE A 85 -6.37 1.83 4.96
N ILE A 86 -5.41 1.30 5.71
CA ILE A 86 -4.20 0.63 5.22
C ILE A 86 -4.49 -0.85 4.99
N ILE A 87 -4.21 -1.31 3.77
CA ILE A 87 -4.23 -2.72 3.37
C ILE A 87 -3.01 -3.00 2.50
N GLY A 88 -2.60 -4.26 2.41
CA GLY A 88 -1.53 -4.72 1.54
C GLY A 88 -0.38 -5.42 2.24
N VAL A 89 0.84 -5.26 1.69
CA VAL A 89 2.03 -5.96 2.20
C VAL A 89 3.33 -5.16 2.11
N MET A 90 4.36 -5.50 2.87
CA MET A 90 4.30 -6.41 4.04
C MET A 90 3.73 -5.69 5.26
N THR A 91 2.88 -6.40 6.02
CA THR A 91 2.19 -5.88 7.22
C THR A 91 3.13 -5.12 8.14
N ASN A 92 4.24 -5.74 8.54
CA ASN A 92 5.25 -5.23 9.49
C ASN A 92 6.34 -4.36 8.85
N LEU A 93 6.20 -3.99 7.58
CA LEU A 93 7.15 -3.14 6.88
C LEU A 93 6.42 -1.96 6.25
N CYS A 94 6.03 -2.08 4.99
CA CYS A 94 5.46 -0.96 4.25
C CYS A 94 4.11 -0.49 4.80
N CYS A 95 3.25 -1.43 5.18
CA CYS A 95 1.94 -1.11 5.73
C CYS A 95 2.09 -0.43 7.09
N GLU A 96 2.84 -1.03 8.02
CA GLU A 96 3.08 -0.46 9.36
C GLU A 96 3.79 0.90 9.31
N MET A 97 4.86 1.03 8.51
CA MET A 97 5.59 2.30 8.35
C MET A 97 4.63 3.40 7.88
N THR A 98 3.81 3.10 6.89
CA THR A 98 2.87 4.09 6.33
C THR A 98 1.72 4.38 7.27
N ALA A 99 1.22 3.39 8.00
CA ALA A 99 0.22 3.58 9.04
C ALA A 99 0.73 4.53 10.14
N ARG A 100 1.94 4.31 10.64
CA ARG A 100 2.57 5.18 11.64
C ARG A 100 2.78 6.59 11.10
N GLU A 101 3.25 6.71 9.87
CA GLU A 101 3.46 8.01 9.23
C GLU A 101 2.17 8.78 8.97
N ALA A 102 1.09 8.10 8.59
CA ALA A 102 -0.24 8.69 8.45
C ALA A 102 -0.75 9.22 9.81
N PHE A 103 -0.60 8.43 10.87
CA PHE A 103 -0.99 8.84 12.22
C PHE A 103 -0.25 10.09 12.68
N VAL A 104 1.09 10.14 12.49
CA VAL A 104 1.92 11.29 12.87
C VAL A 104 1.55 12.55 12.08
N ARG A 105 1.02 12.40 10.86
CA ARG A 105 0.52 13.51 10.02
C ARG A 105 -0.93 13.92 10.32
N GLY A 106 -1.55 13.30 11.32
CA GLY A 106 -2.90 13.67 11.77
C GLY A 106 -4.04 12.98 11.01
N PHE A 107 -3.75 11.96 10.20
CA PHE A 107 -4.80 11.13 9.61
C PHE A 107 -5.31 10.10 10.62
N ARG A 108 -6.62 9.85 10.64
CA ARG A 108 -7.19 8.70 11.35
C ARG A 108 -6.85 7.44 10.58
N VAL A 109 -6.15 6.51 11.22
CA VAL A 109 -5.69 5.28 10.58
C VAL A 109 -6.53 4.11 11.00
N PHE A 110 -6.99 3.35 10.01
CA PHE A 110 -7.57 2.04 10.16
C PHE A 110 -6.63 1.03 9.49
N PHE A 111 -6.42 -0.11 10.10
CA PHE A 111 -5.49 -1.12 9.60
C PHE A 111 -6.26 -2.41 9.43
N SER A 112 -6.36 -2.92 8.19
CA SER A 112 -7.15 -4.12 7.92
C SER A 112 -6.36 -5.37 8.25
N THR A 113 -6.90 -6.23 9.11
CA THR A 113 -6.33 -7.55 9.41
C THR A 113 -6.49 -8.51 8.25
N ASP A 114 -7.68 -8.49 7.62
CA ASP A 114 -8.05 -9.50 6.61
C ASP A 114 -7.48 -9.17 5.22
N ALA A 115 -7.03 -7.92 5.02
CA ALA A 115 -6.44 -7.46 3.78
C ALA A 115 -4.97 -7.04 3.95
N THR A 116 -4.29 -7.51 5.00
CA THR A 116 -2.83 -7.39 5.12
C THR A 116 -2.16 -8.75 5.26
N ALA A 117 -0.94 -8.86 4.73
CA ALA A 117 -0.17 -10.09 4.81
C ALA A 117 1.33 -9.81 5.05
N THR A 118 1.99 -10.76 5.70
CA THR A 118 3.44 -10.78 5.84
C THR A 118 3.94 -12.22 5.72
N SER A 119 5.24 -12.41 5.54
CA SER A 119 5.87 -13.73 5.53
C SER A 119 6.72 -13.93 6.76
N GLU A 120 6.47 -15.02 7.50
CA GLU A 120 7.28 -15.41 8.67
C GLU A 120 8.64 -16.01 8.31
N SER A 121 8.79 -16.56 7.10
CA SER A 121 10.00 -17.29 6.75
C SER A 121 11.08 -16.36 6.18
N LYS A 122 12.32 -16.51 6.66
CA LYS A 122 13.57 -16.08 6.00
C LYS A 122 13.76 -16.70 4.60
N ARG A 123 12.74 -17.33 4.01
CA ARG A 123 12.74 -17.88 2.65
C ARG A 123 12.44 -16.75 1.67
N ARG A 124 13.50 -15.99 1.42
CA ARG A 124 13.58 -14.77 0.59
C ARG A 124 13.13 -14.91 -0.88
N SER A 125 12.81 -16.09 -1.39
CA SER A 125 12.78 -16.28 -2.86
C SER A 125 11.42 -16.08 -3.53
N ARG A 126 10.29 -15.91 -2.82
CA ARG A 126 8.95 -15.85 -3.46
C ARG A 126 7.91 -14.97 -2.73
N ILE A 127 8.33 -13.85 -2.13
CA ILE A 127 7.40 -12.76 -1.71
C ILE A 127 7.50 -11.57 -2.69
N TRP A 128 8.01 -11.83 -3.88
CA TRP A 128 8.22 -10.88 -4.98
C TRP A 128 6.98 -10.61 -5.83
N LEU A 129 5.83 -11.22 -5.50
CA LEU A 129 4.59 -11.04 -6.27
C LEU A 129 3.78 -9.80 -5.90
N MET A 130 4.24 -8.99 -4.96
CA MET A 130 3.35 -8.04 -4.32
C MET A 130 3.75 -6.61 -4.62
N GLY A 131 3.28 -6.19 -5.81
CA GLY A 131 2.94 -4.81 -6.12
C GLY A 131 2.30 -4.18 -4.88
N LEU A 132 3.04 -3.24 -4.34
CA LEU A 132 3.05 -2.97 -2.94
C LEU A 132 1.81 -2.19 -2.52
N LEU A 133 0.86 -2.83 -1.86
CA LEU A 133 -0.41 -2.20 -1.52
C LEU A 133 -0.25 -1.39 -0.22
N ILE A 134 -0.51 -0.09 -0.32
CA ILE A 134 -1.01 0.72 0.78
C ILE A 134 -2.29 1.32 0.24
N TRP A 135 -3.41 0.83 0.73
CA TRP A 135 -4.64 1.59 0.59
C TRP A 135 -4.61 2.79 1.53
N LEU A 136 -5.19 3.90 1.10
CA LEU A 136 -5.68 4.92 2.01
C LEU A 136 -7.15 5.11 1.67
N ILE A 137 -8.03 4.38 2.37
CA ILE A 137 -9.47 4.65 2.28
C ILE A 137 -9.79 5.97 2.95
N VAL A 138 -9.98 6.95 2.09
CA VAL A 138 -10.45 8.30 2.35
C VAL A 138 -11.92 8.27 2.78
N ARG A 139 -12.23 8.62 4.03
CA ARG A 139 -13.62 8.83 4.47
C ARG A 139 -13.88 10.27 4.87
N GLY A 140 -14.91 10.84 4.26
CA GLY A 140 -15.62 12.06 4.67
C GLY A 140 -17.11 11.80 4.96
N LEU A 141 -17.49 10.58 5.37
CA LEU A 141 -18.88 10.14 5.51
C LEU A 141 -19.26 9.88 6.97
N ARG A 142 -20.39 10.48 7.40
CA ARG A 142 -21.02 10.23 8.70
C ARG A 142 -21.48 8.75 8.75
N ARG A 143 -20.78 7.96 9.58
CA ARG A 143 -21.15 6.63 10.11
C ARG A 143 -21.65 5.60 9.06
N VAL A 144 -20.71 4.85 8.48
CA VAL A 144 -21.00 3.57 7.80
C VAL A 144 -20.25 2.45 8.52
N SER A 145 -21.00 1.58 9.20
CA SER A 145 -20.50 0.32 9.77
C SER A 145 -20.22 -0.63 8.60
N LEU A 146 -18.95 -0.84 8.28
CA LEU A 146 -18.53 -1.96 7.44
C LEU A 146 -18.38 -3.15 8.38
N ARG A 147 -19.40 -4.02 8.47
CA ARG A 147 -19.17 -5.39 8.89
C ARG A 147 -18.51 -6.09 7.72
N ILE A 148 -17.24 -6.44 7.88
CA ILE A 148 -16.59 -7.41 7.03
C ILE A 148 -17.01 -8.75 7.65
N ASP A 149 -18.06 -9.36 7.11
CA ASP A 149 -18.41 -10.72 7.48
C ASP A 149 -17.32 -11.62 6.88
N CYS A 150 -16.40 -12.06 7.74
CA CYS A 150 -15.47 -13.13 7.42
C CYS A 150 -16.24 -14.44 7.49
N ASP A 151 -16.78 -14.88 6.36
CA ASP A 151 -17.16 -16.29 6.18
C ASP A 151 -15.85 -17.09 6.09
N LEU A 152 -15.39 -17.55 7.26
CA LEU A 152 -14.43 -18.62 7.39
C LEU A 152 -15.21 -19.94 7.31
N ASP A 153 -15.51 -20.38 6.09
CA ASP A 153 -15.96 -21.75 5.85
C ASP A 153 -14.74 -22.63 5.57
N GLU A 154 -14.47 -23.48 6.56
CA GLU A 154 -13.77 -24.79 6.61
C GLU A 154 -12.40 -24.99 5.94
#